data_AF-A0A8J3I894-F1
#
_entry.id   AF-A0A8J3I894-F1
#
_cell.length_a   1.000
_cell.length_b   1.000
_cell.length_c   1.000
_cell.angle_alpha   90.00
_cell.angle_beta   90.00
_cell.angle_gamma   90.00
#
_symmetry.space_group_name_H-M   'P 1'
#
loop_
_entity.id
_entity.type
_entity.pdbx_description
1 polymer ?
#
loop_
_entity_poly.entity_id
_entity_poly.type
_entity_poly.pdbx_seq_one_letter_code
_entity_poly.pdbx_strand_id
1 'polypeptide(L)'
;MLYILLTGATGTLGQQVANALRNHPNITTRLMSRRVFAPGGSEGPRPYSRVSLRRFSGYGVPADQRQEIAALPFPAVSWVQADLKSGAGLSDAVHDIDVIIHCAGDPRRLLEAARATKVSHIVYISIVACDRIPLSYYQQKVAEEEAIKASGIAWSILRATQFHALIDLFLRRCSLLPWITPLPSDLLFQSIAECEVGRRMAELALASPTREIEEMGGPQVLSLGEMAYTWYTLRHVHRKLLPLWIPGQVAAGYRRGDNTCGGELPHGEITWAQWVQQSYQSSPPTQTRVAQLKDKRANRV
;
A
#
# COMPACT_ATOMS: atom_id res chain seq x y z
N MET A 1 -11.38 22.37 -10.20
CA MET A 1 -10.14 21.62 -9.93
C MET A 1 -10.23 21.10 -8.50
N LEU A 2 -10.03 19.80 -8.29
CA LEU A 2 -10.17 19.14 -6.99
C LEU A 2 -8.78 18.98 -6.34
N TYR A 3 -8.64 19.38 -5.08
CA TYR A 3 -7.38 19.28 -4.34
C TYR A 3 -7.45 18.12 -3.35
N ILE A 4 -6.58 17.13 -3.55
CA ILE A 4 -6.55 15.90 -2.75
C ILE A 4 -5.29 15.85 -1.90
N LEU A 5 -5.41 15.65 -0.60
CA LEU A 5 -4.29 15.28 0.26
C LEU A 5 -4.22 13.76 0.39
N LEU A 6 -3.07 13.18 0.09
CA LEU A 6 -2.80 11.76 0.29
C LEU A 6 -1.80 11.55 1.43
N THR A 7 -2.26 10.96 2.53
CA THR A 7 -1.37 10.49 3.59
C THR A 7 -0.82 9.10 3.27
N GLY A 8 0.32 8.74 3.88
CA GLY A 8 0.92 7.43 3.61
C GLY A 8 1.43 7.26 2.17
N ALA A 9 1.64 8.36 1.44
CA ALA A 9 2.04 8.36 0.02
C ALA A 9 3.32 7.57 -0.28
N THR A 10 4.20 7.40 0.71
CA THR A 10 5.44 6.62 0.57
C THR A 10 5.24 5.11 0.76
N GLY A 11 4.10 4.67 1.32
CA GLY A 11 3.78 3.27 1.51
C GLY A 11 3.26 2.61 0.24
N THR A 12 3.21 1.27 0.21
CA THR A 12 2.80 0.51 -0.99
C THR A 12 1.43 0.93 -1.50
N LEU A 13 0.41 0.99 -0.64
CA LEU A 13 -0.93 1.43 -1.02
C LEU A 13 -0.97 2.90 -1.45
N GLY A 14 -0.30 3.79 -0.71
CA GLY A 14 -0.26 5.21 -1.06
C GLY A 14 0.34 5.46 -2.46
N GLN A 15 1.37 4.70 -2.84
CA GLN A 15 1.92 4.77 -4.20
C GLN A 15 0.90 4.33 -5.25
N GLN A 16 0.09 3.31 -4.99
CA GLN A 16 -0.95 2.87 -5.91
C GLN A 16 -2.07 3.91 -6.06
N VAL A 17 -2.49 4.55 -4.96
CA VAL A 17 -3.45 5.66 -4.99
C VAL A 17 -2.89 6.84 -5.81
N ALA A 18 -1.64 7.25 -5.53
CA ALA A 18 -0.99 8.33 -6.27
C ALA A 18 -0.88 8.03 -7.77
N ASN A 19 -0.60 6.77 -8.13
CA ASN A 19 -0.58 6.32 -9.52
C ASN A 19 -1.96 6.38 -10.17
N ALA A 20 -3.01 5.97 -9.47
CA ALA A 20 -4.39 6.01 -9.96
C ALA A 20 -4.87 7.46 -10.21
N LEU A 21 -4.42 8.43 -9.40
CA LEU A 21 -4.80 9.84 -9.54
C LEU A 21 -3.96 10.63 -10.55
N ARG A 22 -2.77 10.15 -10.91
CA ARG A 22 -1.72 10.93 -11.62
C ARG A 22 -2.18 11.60 -12.91
N ASN A 23 -3.02 10.92 -13.69
CA ASN A 23 -3.39 11.35 -15.03
C ASN A 23 -4.80 11.98 -15.08
N HIS A 24 -5.42 12.22 -13.93
CA HIS A 24 -6.77 12.76 -13.91
C HIS A 24 -6.74 14.26 -14.24
N PRO A 25 -7.45 14.73 -15.28
CA PRO A 25 -7.24 16.06 -15.88
C PRO A 25 -7.64 17.25 -15.00
N ASN A 26 -8.28 17.01 -13.85
CA ASN A 26 -8.88 18.05 -13.00
C ASN A 26 -8.51 17.90 -11.51
N ILE A 27 -7.41 17.20 -11.21
CA ILE A 27 -6.97 16.93 -9.84
C ILE A 27 -5.58 17.50 -9.61
N THR A 28 -5.39 18.10 -8.45
CA THR A 28 -4.06 18.33 -7.90
C THR A 28 -3.91 17.50 -6.63
N THR A 29 -2.89 16.62 -6.60
CA THR A 29 -2.64 15.75 -5.46
C THR A 29 -1.46 16.29 -4.64
N ARG A 30 -1.67 16.48 -3.34
CA ARG A 30 -0.62 16.79 -2.37
C ARG A 30 -0.24 15.51 -1.62
N LEU A 31 0.99 15.08 -1.75
CA LEU A 31 1.54 13.88 -1.12
C LEU A 31 2.19 14.24 0.21
N MET A 32 1.70 13.66 1.30
CA MET A 32 2.23 13.91 2.64
C MET A 32 3.33 12.91 3.02
N SER A 33 4.41 13.42 3.58
CA SER A 33 5.52 12.62 4.11
C SER A 33 6.11 13.24 5.37
N ARG A 34 6.69 12.42 6.23
CA ARG A 34 7.49 12.91 7.38
C ARG A 34 8.85 13.47 6.96
N ARG A 35 9.35 13.04 5.80
CA ARG A 35 10.63 13.50 5.24
C ARG A 35 10.43 14.79 4.46
N VAL A 36 11.37 15.72 4.59
CA VAL A 36 11.44 16.94 3.77
C VAL A 36 11.67 16.53 2.32
N PHE A 37 10.91 17.10 1.39
CA PHE A 37 11.16 17.03 -0.04
C PHE A 37 11.27 18.46 -0.56
N ALA A 38 12.34 18.79 -1.30
CA ALA A 38 12.61 20.16 -1.72
C ALA A 38 11.52 20.67 -2.70
N PRO A 39 11.08 21.94 -2.60
CA PRO A 39 10.13 22.51 -3.56
C PRO A 39 10.80 22.60 -4.94
N GLY A 40 10.21 21.96 -5.96
CA GLY A 40 10.78 21.91 -7.31
C GLY A 40 11.88 20.86 -7.51
N GLY A 41 12.14 19.99 -6.53
CA GLY A 41 13.07 18.88 -6.67
C GLY A 41 12.38 17.65 -7.28
N SER A 42 12.90 17.19 -8.42
CA SER A 42 12.81 15.79 -8.88
C SER A 42 13.49 14.81 -7.91
N GLU A 43 14.01 15.30 -6.79
CA GLU A 43 14.52 14.55 -5.65
C GLU A 43 13.46 14.44 -4.55
N GLY A 44 12.37 13.78 -4.92
CA GLY A 44 11.65 12.90 -3.99
C GLY A 44 12.54 11.72 -3.58
N PRO A 45 12.03 10.67 -2.91
CA PRO A 45 12.85 9.46 -2.75
C PRO A 45 13.36 9.04 -4.13
N ARG A 46 14.61 8.55 -4.20
CA ARG A 46 15.22 7.93 -5.40
C ARG A 46 14.11 7.31 -6.27
N PRO A 47 14.07 7.60 -7.58
CA PRO A 47 13.00 7.11 -8.45
C PRO A 47 12.83 5.63 -8.16
N TYR A 48 11.57 5.22 -7.97
CA TYR A 48 11.07 3.86 -8.14
C TYR A 48 12.11 2.80 -7.79
N SER A 49 12.00 2.20 -6.60
CA SER A 49 12.83 1.04 -6.23
C SER A 49 13.05 0.17 -7.45
N ARG A 50 14.30 0.12 -7.92
CA ARG A 50 14.85 -0.79 -8.92
C ARG A 50 13.99 -2.05 -9.09
N VAL A 51 13.00 -1.99 -9.97
CA VAL A 51 12.97 -2.91 -11.10
C VAL A 51 13.96 -2.29 -12.07
N SER A 52 14.99 -3.06 -12.41
CA SER A 52 16.13 -2.64 -13.20
C SER A 52 15.77 -1.87 -14.47
N LEU A 53 16.14 -0.59 -14.55
CA LEU A 53 16.49 0.05 -15.81
C LEU A 53 17.88 0.66 -15.67
N ARG A 54 18.84 0.00 -16.32
CA ARG A 54 20.17 0.55 -16.63
C ARG A 54 19.99 1.70 -17.63
N ARG A 55 20.86 2.71 -17.49
CA ARG A 55 21.04 3.92 -18.33
C ARG A 55 19.94 4.98 -18.20
N PHE A 56 20.29 6.16 -17.70
CA PHE A 56 20.68 7.30 -18.53
C PHE A 56 21.32 8.39 -17.65
N SER A 57 22.12 9.24 -18.29
CA SER A 57 23.11 10.15 -17.70
C SER A 57 22.70 11.59 -17.98
N GLY A 58 23.01 12.51 -17.06
CA GLY A 58 23.46 13.86 -17.39
C GLY A 58 22.48 15.04 -17.17
N TYR A 59 23.09 16.12 -16.67
CA TYR A 59 22.73 17.55 -16.76
C TYR A 59 21.93 18.21 -15.63
N GLY A 60 22.58 19.20 -15.00
CA GLY A 60 21.97 20.25 -14.17
C GLY A 60 21.65 21.50 -15.00
N VAL A 61 20.71 22.32 -14.52
CA VAL A 61 20.15 23.48 -15.24
C VAL A 61 20.51 24.81 -14.54
N PRO A 62 20.94 25.86 -15.28
CA PRO A 62 21.34 27.17 -14.72
C PRO A 62 20.19 28.08 -14.25
N ALA A 63 20.55 29.18 -13.56
CA ALA A 63 19.67 30.03 -12.75
C ALA A 63 18.74 30.99 -13.52
N ASP A 64 18.93 31.16 -14.83
CA ASP A 64 18.15 32.03 -15.72
C ASP A 64 16.80 31.42 -16.14
N GLN A 65 16.67 30.09 -16.11
CA GLN A 65 15.38 29.40 -16.34
C GLN A 65 14.40 29.43 -15.16
N ARG A 66 14.76 30.05 -14.02
CA ARG A 66 13.90 30.12 -12.82
C ARG A 66 12.64 30.97 -13.01
N GLN A 67 12.66 31.93 -13.95
CA GLN A 67 11.50 32.78 -14.25
C GLN A 67 10.50 32.13 -15.22
N GLU A 68 10.93 31.22 -16.10
CA GLU A 68 10.03 30.45 -16.97
C GLU A 68 9.29 29.33 -16.21
N ILE A 69 9.89 28.78 -15.14
CA ILE A 69 9.28 27.75 -14.29
C ILE A 69 8.07 28.29 -13.50
N ALA A 70 8.03 29.59 -13.21
CA ALA A 70 6.89 30.25 -12.55
C ALA A 70 5.64 30.34 -13.43
N ALA A 71 5.78 30.11 -14.75
CA ALA A 71 4.70 30.19 -15.73
C ALA A 71 4.10 28.81 -16.11
N LEU A 72 4.59 27.71 -15.54
CA LEU A 72 4.05 26.37 -15.81
C LEU A 72 2.81 26.10 -14.95
N PRO A 73 1.77 25.43 -15.49
CA PRO A 73 0.63 25.00 -14.69
C PRO A 73 1.14 24.14 -13.53
N PHE A 74 0.67 24.42 -12.31
CA PHE A 74 1.06 23.69 -11.10
C PHE A 74 1.16 22.18 -11.39
N PRO A 75 2.24 21.50 -10.96
CA PRO A 75 2.34 20.08 -11.22
C PRO A 75 1.12 19.38 -10.61
N ALA A 76 0.53 18.44 -11.36
CA ALA A 76 -0.60 17.62 -10.90
C ALA A 76 -0.33 16.91 -9.55
N VAL A 77 0.93 16.90 -9.11
CA VAL A 77 1.40 16.36 -7.83
C VAL A 77 2.36 17.33 -7.13
N SER A 78 2.13 17.59 -5.84
CA SER A 78 3.02 18.36 -4.94
C SER A 78 3.36 17.55 -3.68
N TRP A 79 4.44 17.88 -2.98
CA TRP A 79 4.80 17.25 -1.70
C TRP A 79 4.63 18.23 -0.54
N VAL A 80 4.21 17.71 0.62
CA VAL A 80 4.18 18.45 1.88
C VAL A 80 4.78 17.62 3.00
N GLN A 81 5.56 18.28 3.86
CA GLN A 81 6.09 17.64 5.05
C GLN A 81 5.11 17.79 6.20
N ALA A 82 4.70 16.68 6.80
CA ALA A 82 3.93 16.69 8.04
C ALA A 82 4.09 15.39 8.83
N ASP A 83 3.84 15.45 10.14
CA ASP A 83 3.90 14.31 11.04
C ASP A 83 2.59 14.14 11.82
N LEU A 84 1.95 12.98 11.62
CA LEU A 84 0.68 12.62 12.24
C LEU A 84 0.78 12.33 13.74
N LYS A 85 1.98 12.09 14.29
CA LYS A 85 2.17 11.82 15.72
C LYS A 85 2.36 13.12 16.50
N SER A 86 3.23 14.01 16.01
CA SER A 86 3.51 15.30 16.67
C SER A 86 2.50 16.39 16.29
N GLY A 87 1.86 16.27 15.12
CA GLY A 87 1.00 17.31 14.56
C GLY A 87 1.74 18.38 13.75
N ALA A 88 3.07 18.31 13.69
CA ALA A 88 3.87 19.29 12.95
C ALA A 88 3.53 19.27 11.45
N GLY A 89 3.32 20.45 10.86
CA GLY A 89 3.01 20.63 9.44
C GLY A 89 1.60 20.20 9.00
N LEU A 90 0.73 19.75 9.91
CA LEU A 90 -0.62 19.30 9.52
C LEU A 90 -1.50 20.44 9.02
N SER A 91 -1.43 21.63 9.63
CA SER A 91 -2.18 22.82 9.18
C SER A 91 -1.85 23.16 7.73
N ASP A 92 -0.57 23.17 7.36
CA ASP A 92 -0.13 23.43 5.99
C ASP A 92 -0.54 22.30 5.05
N ALA A 93 -0.47 21.05 5.53
CA ALA A 93 -0.87 19.88 4.74
C ALA A 93 -2.34 19.91 4.33
N VAL A 94 -3.24 20.35 5.22
CA VAL A 94 -4.69 20.41 4.96
C VAL A 94 -5.16 21.74 4.34
N HIS A 95 -4.28 22.74 4.24
CA HIS A 95 -4.63 24.04 3.66
C HIS A 95 -5.08 23.92 2.20
N ASP A 96 -6.21 24.50 1.85
CA ASP A 96 -6.82 24.43 0.52
C ASP A 96 -7.15 23.02 -0.02
N ILE A 97 -7.22 22.01 0.85
CA ILE A 97 -7.59 20.64 0.45
C ILE A 97 -9.11 20.47 0.47
N ASP A 98 -9.66 19.83 -0.57
CA ASP A 98 -11.08 19.47 -0.65
C ASP A 98 -11.33 18.05 -0.09
N VAL A 99 -10.43 17.11 -0.39
CA VAL A 99 -10.56 15.68 -0.07
C VAL A 99 -9.28 15.15 0.57
N ILE A 100 -9.41 14.35 1.64
CA ILE A 100 -8.29 13.63 2.25
C ILE A 100 -8.43 12.14 1.96
N ILE A 101 -7.39 11.55 1.37
CA ILE A 101 -7.21 10.09 1.33
C ILE A 101 -6.22 9.71 2.42
N HIS A 102 -6.71 9.02 3.46
CA HIS A 102 -5.92 8.67 4.64
C HIS A 102 -5.49 7.20 4.61
N CYS A 103 -4.20 6.95 4.35
CA CYS A 103 -3.61 5.61 4.23
C CYS A 103 -2.57 5.28 5.31
N ALA A 104 -2.33 6.12 6.30
CA ALA A 104 -1.28 5.88 7.29
C ALA A 104 -1.57 6.46 8.67
N GLY A 105 -1.35 5.67 9.72
CA GLY A 105 -1.36 6.14 11.11
C GLY A 105 -2.73 6.58 11.61
N ASP A 106 -2.74 7.10 12.84
CA ASP A 106 -3.93 7.57 13.53
C ASP A 106 -4.45 8.88 12.88
N PRO A 107 -5.74 8.96 12.49
CA PRO A 107 -6.30 10.13 11.85
C PRO A 107 -6.60 11.29 12.82
N ARG A 108 -6.65 11.07 14.14
CA ARG A 108 -7.22 12.05 15.09
C ARG A 108 -6.64 13.46 14.97
N ARG A 109 -5.32 13.60 14.92
CA ARG A 109 -4.66 14.91 14.75
C ARG A 109 -4.89 15.52 13.36
N LEU A 110 -4.98 14.69 12.33
CA LEU A 110 -5.30 15.15 10.97
C LEU A 110 -6.74 15.68 10.90
N LEU A 111 -7.68 14.98 11.54
CA LEU A 111 -9.07 15.41 11.65
C LEU A 111 -9.18 16.73 12.41
N GLU A 112 -8.46 16.88 13.53
CA GLU A 112 -8.39 18.13 14.28
C GLU A 112 -7.90 19.30 13.41
N ALA A 113 -6.84 19.10 12.62
CA ALA A 113 -6.33 20.10 11.70
C ALA A 113 -7.33 20.42 10.56
N ALA A 114 -8.05 19.41 10.05
CA ALA A 114 -8.99 19.56 8.95
C ALA A 114 -10.34 20.20 9.34
N ARG A 115 -10.73 20.18 10.62
CA ARG A 115 -12.04 20.69 11.09
C ARG A 115 -12.30 22.15 10.74
N ALA A 116 -11.27 22.99 10.74
CA ALA A 116 -11.39 24.42 10.48
C ALA A 116 -11.11 24.78 9.00
N THR A 117 -11.00 23.79 8.12
CA THR A 117 -10.71 24.00 6.70
C THR A 117 -11.92 23.62 5.84
N LYS A 118 -11.78 23.77 4.51
CA LYS A 118 -12.83 23.44 3.55
C LYS A 118 -12.92 21.93 3.20
N VAL A 119 -12.18 21.07 3.92
CA VAL A 119 -12.18 19.62 3.64
C VAL A 119 -13.60 19.09 3.78
N SER A 120 -14.14 18.59 2.68
CA SER A 120 -15.53 18.14 2.59
C SER A 120 -15.65 16.62 2.63
N HIS A 121 -14.56 15.89 2.37
CA HIS A 121 -14.57 14.44 2.27
C HIS A 121 -13.29 13.77 2.78
N ILE A 122 -13.44 12.68 3.51
CA ILE A 122 -12.35 11.80 3.93
C ILE A 122 -12.58 10.38 3.43
N VAL A 123 -11.63 9.86 2.68
CA VAL A 123 -11.57 8.45 2.28
C VAL A 123 -10.54 7.73 3.13
N TYR A 124 -10.95 6.65 3.78
CA TYR A 124 -10.13 5.94 4.74
C TYR A 124 -10.05 4.45 4.46
N ILE A 125 -8.83 3.90 4.57
CA ILE A 125 -8.58 2.46 4.45
C ILE A 125 -8.56 1.81 5.84
N SER A 126 -9.47 0.86 6.01
CA SER A 126 -9.60 -0.01 7.17
C SER A 126 -9.45 -1.48 6.75
N ILE A 127 -9.76 -2.41 7.65
CA ILE A 127 -9.54 -3.85 7.48
C ILE A 127 -10.85 -4.60 7.65
N VAL A 128 -11.14 -5.53 6.75
CA VAL A 128 -12.29 -6.44 6.86
C VAL A 128 -12.22 -7.20 8.19
N ALA A 129 -13.37 -7.31 8.86
CA ALA A 129 -13.53 -7.98 10.15
C ALA A 129 -12.72 -7.38 11.32
N CYS A 130 -12.27 -6.13 11.22
CA CYS A 130 -11.56 -5.46 12.32
C CYS A 130 -12.40 -5.29 13.61
N ASP A 131 -13.72 -5.36 13.47
CA ASP A 131 -14.72 -5.34 14.53
C ASP A 131 -15.05 -6.73 15.12
N ARG A 132 -14.63 -7.82 14.45
CA ARG A 132 -14.99 -9.20 14.83
C ARG A 132 -13.81 -10.00 15.38
N ILE A 133 -12.58 -9.72 14.93
CA ILE A 133 -11.39 -10.47 15.33
C ILE A 133 -10.64 -9.73 16.43
N PRO A 134 -10.38 -10.34 17.61
CA PRO A 134 -9.86 -9.65 18.79
C PRO A 134 -8.34 -9.44 18.73
N LEU A 135 -7.87 -8.72 17.71
CA LEU A 135 -6.49 -8.25 17.59
C LEU A 135 -6.40 -6.80 18.06
N SER A 136 -5.41 -6.47 18.89
CA SER A 136 -5.22 -5.10 19.41
C SER A 136 -5.07 -4.07 18.28
N TYR A 137 -4.41 -4.44 17.19
CA TYR A 137 -4.31 -3.60 15.99
C TYR A 137 -5.66 -3.40 15.27
N TYR A 138 -6.54 -4.39 15.29
CA TYR A 138 -7.88 -4.28 14.71
C TYR A 138 -8.78 -3.39 15.56
N GLN A 139 -8.67 -3.48 16.89
CA GLN A 139 -9.35 -2.56 17.80
C GLN A 139 -8.91 -1.10 17.58
N GLN A 140 -7.63 -0.88 17.26
CA GLN A 140 -7.15 0.45 16.84
C GLN A 140 -7.84 0.90 15.55
N LYS A 141 -7.96 0.03 14.54
CA LYS A 141 -8.69 0.33 13.29
C LYS A 141 -10.15 0.70 13.53
N VAL A 142 -10.85 -0.03 14.38
CA VAL A 142 -12.23 0.33 14.79
C VAL A 142 -12.26 1.71 15.46
N ALA A 143 -11.33 2.00 16.37
CA ALA A 143 -11.26 3.33 17.01
C ALA A 143 -10.95 4.45 16.01
N GLU A 144 -10.13 4.18 14.98
CA GLU A 144 -9.86 5.12 13.89
C GLU A 144 -11.12 5.36 13.02
N GLU A 145 -11.90 4.31 12.71
CA GLU A 145 -13.19 4.45 12.01
C GLU A 145 -14.18 5.31 12.79
N GLU A 146 -14.33 5.06 14.09
CA GLU A 146 -15.23 5.85 14.94
C GLU A 146 -14.79 7.31 15.05
N ALA A 147 -13.48 7.58 15.12
CA ALA A 147 -12.95 8.94 15.12
C ALA A 147 -13.30 9.68 13.81
N ILE A 148 -13.24 9.00 12.67
CA ILE A 148 -13.61 9.57 11.36
C ILE A 148 -15.11 9.84 11.30
N LYS A 149 -15.95 8.88 11.73
CA LYS A 149 -17.41 9.05 11.78
C LYS A 149 -17.83 10.23 12.66
N ALA A 150 -17.15 10.40 13.79
CA ALA A 150 -17.39 11.50 14.73
C ALA A 150 -16.73 12.83 14.35
N SER A 151 -16.00 12.91 13.23
CA SER A 151 -15.21 14.08 12.87
C SER A 151 -16.04 15.31 12.46
N GLY A 152 -17.28 15.09 12.02
CA GLY A 152 -18.14 16.11 11.40
C GLY A 152 -17.90 16.30 9.90
N ILE A 153 -16.89 15.65 9.32
CA ILE A 153 -16.56 15.68 7.90
C ILE A 153 -17.23 14.47 7.22
N ALA A 154 -17.75 14.63 6.00
CA ALA A 154 -18.31 13.49 5.27
C ALA A 154 -17.22 12.48 4.92
N TRP A 155 -17.56 11.20 4.86
CA TRP A 155 -16.55 10.14 4.79
C TRP A 155 -16.97 8.98 3.90
N SER A 156 -15.99 8.21 3.43
CA SER A 156 -16.14 6.89 2.83
C SER A 156 -15.08 5.98 3.44
N ILE A 157 -15.47 4.84 4.00
CA ILE A 157 -14.52 3.88 4.59
C ILE A 157 -14.47 2.65 3.69
N LEU A 158 -13.28 2.27 3.26
CA LEU A 158 -13.02 1.03 2.55
C LEU A 158 -12.31 0.05 3.51
N ARG A 159 -12.97 -1.04 3.87
CA ARG A 159 -12.36 -2.17 4.58
C ARG A 159 -11.78 -3.13 3.54
N ALA A 160 -10.47 -3.20 3.41
CA ALA A 160 -9.82 -4.17 2.53
C ALA A 160 -9.38 -5.42 3.30
N THR A 161 -9.35 -6.56 2.61
CA THR A 161 -8.70 -7.79 3.08
C THR A 161 -7.17 -7.66 3.06
N GLN A 162 -6.46 -8.69 3.55
CA GLN A 162 -5.00 -8.66 3.66
C GLN A 162 -4.34 -8.55 2.28
N PHE A 163 -3.32 -7.72 2.13
CA PHE A 163 -2.67 -7.55 0.83
C PHE A 163 -1.82 -8.75 0.44
N HIS A 164 -1.75 -9.04 -0.86
CA HIS A 164 -0.84 -10.05 -1.42
C HIS A 164 0.60 -9.84 -0.93
N ALA A 165 1.12 -8.60 -0.94
CA ALA A 165 2.49 -8.35 -0.45
C ALA A 165 2.69 -8.64 1.05
N LEU A 166 1.63 -8.54 1.86
CA LEU A 166 1.73 -8.92 3.28
C LEU A 166 1.91 -10.43 3.42
N ILE A 167 1.19 -11.21 2.64
CA ILE A 167 1.34 -12.67 2.59
C ILE A 167 2.72 -13.05 2.04
N ASP A 168 3.19 -12.38 0.98
CA ASP A 168 4.55 -12.57 0.45
C ASP A 168 5.64 -12.31 1.50
N LEU A 169 5.53 -11.18 2.20
CA LEU A 169 6.46 -10.83 3.27
C LEU A 169 6.46 -11.89 4.38
N PHE A 170 5.27 -12.34 4.79
CA PHE A 170 5.13 -13.38 5.80
C PHE A 170 5.78 -14.70 5.35
N LEU A 171 5.48 -15.18 4.13
CA LEU A 171 6.08 -16.39 3.58
C LEU A 171 7.60 -16.30 3.44
N ARG A 172 8.14 -15.13 3.04
CA ARG A 172 9.60 -14.88 3.04
C ARG A 172 10.21 -15.01 4.44
N ARG A 173 9.51 -14.53 5.48
CA ARG A 173 9.97 -14.57 6.87
C ARG A 173 9.87 -15.96 7.49
N CYS A 174 8.86 -16.74 7.15
CA CYS A 174 8.77 -18.15 7.56
C CYS A 174 9.79 -19.02 6.82
N SER A 175 10.14 -18.65 5.59
CA SER A 175 11.10 -19.36 4.74
C SER A 175 12.56 -18.99 5.04
N LEU A 176 12.99 -19.00 6.30
CA LEU A 176 14.40 -18.80 6.67
C LEU A 176 15.19 -20.11 6.82
N LEU A 177 14.52 -21.22 7.17
CA LEU A 177 15.18 -22.53 7.29
C LEU A 177 15.38 -23.18 5.90
N PRO A 178 16.54 -23.78 5.62
CA PRO A 178 16.91 -24.22 4.28
C PRO A 178 16.01 -25.32 3.69
N TRP A 179 15.45 -26.21 4.52
CA TRP A 179 14.76 -27.42 4.05
C TRP A 179 13.27 -27.51 4.40
N ILE A 180 12.85 -26.80 5.46
CA ILE A 180 11.50 -26.87 6.00
C ILE A 180 10.94 -25.47 6.19
N THR A 181 9.61 -25.33 6.15
CA THR A 181 8.94 -24.09 6.55
C THR A 181 7.75 -24.43 7.45
N PRO A 182 7.88 -24.17 8.77
CA PRO A 182 6.78 -24.29 9.71
C PRO A 182 5.73 -23.21 9.41
N LEU A 183 4.48 -23.62 9.19
CA LEU A 183 3.42 -22.72 8.76
C LEU A 183 2.05 -23.20 9.25
N PRO A 184 1.18 -22.31 9.76
CA PRO A 184 -0.21 -22.67 10.04
C PRO A 184 -1.00 -22.74 8.73
N SER A 185 -0.86 -23.88 8.06
CA SER A 185 -1.33 -24.08 6.68
C SER A 185 -2.84 -24.04 6.52
N ASP A 186 -3.60 -24.17 7.61
CA ASP A 186 -5.06 -24.26 7.65
C ASP A 186 -5.76 -22.91 7.82
N LEU A 187 -5.03 -21.81 8.04
CA LEU A 187 -5.63 -20.47 8.16
C LEU A 187 -6.07 -19.96 6.78
N LEU A 188 -7.29 -19.42 6.67
CA LEU A 188 -7.84 -18.90 5.42
C LEU A 188 -7.55 -17.41 5.24
N PHE A 189 -7.28 -17.00 4.00
CA PHE A 189 -7.04 -15.62 3.60
C PHE A 189 -7.71 -15.34 2.25
N GLN A 190 -8.29 -14.15 2.11
CA GLN A 190 -8.84 -13.66 0.84
C GLN A 190 -7.99 -12.50 0.34
N SER A 191 -6.71 -12.73 0.04
CA SER A 191 -5.78 -11.63 -0.16
C SER A 191 -6.01 -10.84 -1.45
N ILE A 192 -5.79 -9.53 -1.41
CA ILE A 192 -6.09 -8.59 -2.50
C ILE A 192 -4.84 -7.83 -2.99
N ALA A 193 -4.83 -7.42 -4.26
CA ALA A 193 -3.76 -6.60 -4.81
C ALA A 193 -3.90 -5.12 -4.42
N GLU A 194 -2.79 -4.50 -4.02
CA GLU A 194 -2.79 -3.10 -3.56
C GLU A 194 -3.15 -2.11 -4.66
N CYS A 195 -2.90 -2.44 -5.93
CA CYS A 195 -3.27 -1.60 -7.07
C CYS A 195 -4.79 -1.48 -7.22
N GLU A 196 -5.53 -2.56 -6.93
CA GLU A 196 -6.99 -2.58 -7.02
C GLU A 196 -7.61 -1.77 -5.89
N VAL A 197 -7.10 -1.93 -4.67
CA VAL A 197 -7.49 -1.10 -3.52
C VAL A 197 -7.12 0.36 -3.76
N GLY A 198 -5.94 0.63 -4.32
CA GLY A 198 -5.49 1.98 -4.67
C GLY A 198 -6.41 2.67 -5.68
N ARG A 199 -6.84 1.94 -6.72
CA ARG A 199 -7.83 2.42 -7.69
C ARG A 199 -9.17 2.70 -7.01
N ARG A 200 -9.67 1.79 -6.18
CA ARG A 200 -10.97 1.98 -5.51
C ARG A 200 -10.95 3.16 -4.54
N MET A 201 -9.87 3.34 -3.79
CA MET A 201 -9.68 4.50 -2.92
C MET A 201 -9.67 5.82 -3.71
N ALA A 202 -9.04 5.84 -4.89
CA ALA A 202 -9.08 6.98 -5.79
C ALA A 202 -10.51 7.24 -6.28
N GLU A 203 -11.23 6.23 -6.76
CA GLU A 203 -12.63 6.36 -7.20
C GLU A 203 -13.54 6.91 -6.10
N LEU A 204 -13.42 6.39 -4.87
CA LEU A 204 -14.16 6.89 -3.73
C LEU A 204 -13.88 8.37 -3.50
N ALA A 205 -12.63 8.82 -3.63
CA ALA A 205 -12.24 10.22 -3.44
C ALA A 205 -12.75 11.17 -4.54
N LEU A 206 -13.12 10.63 -5.71
CA LEU A 206 -13.68 11.39 -6.84
C LEU A 206 -15.19 11.36 -6.90
N ALA A 207 -15.81 10.38 -6.24
CA ALA A 207 -17.24 10.29 -6.07
C ALA A 207 -17.74 11.19 -4.92
N SER A 208 -19.06 11.28 -4.78
CA SER A 208 -19.65 11.88 -3.58
C SER A 208 -19.39 11.01 -2.35
N PRO A 209 -19.26 11.60 -1.14
CA PRO A 209 -19.08 10.83 0.09
C PRO A 209 -20.21 9.83 0.30
N THR A 210 -19.88 8.56 0.57
CA THR A 210 -20.88 7.50 0.69
C THR A 210 -21.52 7.46 2.08
N ARG A 211 -20.78 7.86 3.13
CA ARG A 211 -21.12 7.65 4.55
C ARG A 211 -21.40 6.18 4.89
N GLU A 212 -20.75 5.29 4.15
CA GLU A 212 -20.88 3.85 4.28
C GLU A 212 -19.50 3.19 4.40
N ILE A 213 -19.50 2.01 5.00
CA ILE A 213 -18.34 1.12 5.05
C ILE A 213 -18.50 0.12 3.92
N GLU A 214 -17.61 0.19 2.94
CA GLU A 214 -17.51 -0.78 1.85
C GLU A 214 -16.46 -1.83 2.18
N GLU A 215 -16.73 -3.12 1.92
CA GLU A 215 -15.75 -4.18 2.05
C GLU A 215 -15.20 -4.60 0.67
N MET A 216 -13.88 -4.80 0.57
CA MET A 216 -13.21 -5.22 -0.66
C MET A 216 -12.26 -6.41 -0.41
N GLY A 217 -12.56 -7.53 -1.07
CA GLY A 217 -11.85 -8.80 -0.95
C GLY A 217 -11.08 -9.17 -2.21
N GLY A 218 -10.02 -9.97 -2.10
CA GLY A 218 -9.42 -10.59 -3.27
C GLY A 218 -10.34 -11.59 -3.98
N PRO A 219 -9.97 -12.08 -5.18
CA PRO A 219 -10.82 -12.97 -5.98
C PRO A 219 -11.06 -14.36 -5.36
N GLN A 220 -10.21 -14.77 -4.41
CA GLN A 220 -10.13 -16.16 -3.96
C GLN A 220 -9.90 -16.22 -2.45
N VAL A 221 -10.60 -17.12 -1.79
CA VAL A 221 -10.27 -17.55 -0.42
C VAL A 221 -9.35 -18.75 -0.54
N LEU A 222 -8.12 -18.63 -0.02
CA LEU A 222 -7.11 -19.68 -0.04
C LEU A 222 -6.61 -19.94 1.38
N SER A 223 -6.33 -21.19 1.68
CA SER A 223 -5.55 -21.53 2.85
C SER A 223 -4.10 -21.05 2.70
N LEU A 224 -3.47 -20.70 3.81
CA LEU A 224 -2.07 -20.29 3.83
C LEU A 224 -1.14 -21.38 3.28
N GLY A 225 -1.52 -22.65 3.42
CA GLY A 225 -0.84 -23.79 2.79
C GLY A 225 -0.90 -23.76 1.27
N GLU A 226 -2.08 -23.53 0.68
CA GLU A 226 -2.26 -23.37 -0.77
C GLU A 226 -1.47 -22.17 -1.28
N MET A 227 -1.54 -21.03 -0.59
CA MET A 227 -0.78 -19.84 -0.94
C MET A 227 0.73 -20.10 -0.92
N ALA A 228 1.23 -20.81 0.09
CA ALA A 228 2.64 -21.18 0.18
C ALA A 228 3.06 -22.16 -0.92
N TYR A 229 2.21 -23.13 -1.26
CA TYR A 229 2.47 -24.07 -2.35
C TYR A 229 2.59 -23.36 -3.71
N THR A 230 1.64 -22.47 -4.04
CA THR A 230 1.71 -21.62 -5.24
C THR A 230 2.99 -20.79 -5.25
N TRP A 231 3.33 -20.18 -4.12
CA TRP A 231 4.52 -19.35 -3.97
C TRP A 231 5.83 -20.14 -4.15
N TYR A 232 5.94 -21.35 -3.61
CA TYR A 232 7.11 -22.21 -3.83
C TYR A 232 7.24 -22.66 -5.27
N THR A 233 6.13 -23.05 -5.89
CA THR A 233 6.09 -23.54 -7.27
C THR A 233 6.54 -22.45 -8.24
N LEU A 234 5.96 -21.25 -8.16
CA LEU A 234 6.26 -20.15 -9.06
C LEU A 234 7.65 -19.52 -8.84
N ARG A 235 8.25 -19.71 -7.66
CA ARG A 235 9.60 -19.21 -7.34
C ARG A 235 10.69 -20.26 -7.42
N HIS A 236 10.36 -21.50 -7.81
CA HIS A 236 11.28 -22.64 -7.81
C HIS A 236 11.98 -22.85 -6.46
N VAL A 237 11.25 -22.69 -5.35
CA VAL A 237 11.76 -22.91 -4.00
C VAL A 237 11.47 -24.34 -3.56
N HIS A 238 12.52 -25.13 -3.37
CA HIS A 238 12.39 -26.53 -2.95
C HIS A 238 12.45 -26.66 -1.42
N ARG A 239 11.29 -26.65 -0.77
CA ARG A 239 11.16 -26.81 0.69
C ARG A 239 9.94 -27.64 1.05
N LYS A 240 10.02 -28.35 2.17
CA LYS A 240 8.88 -29.07 2.74
C LYS A 240 8.06 -28.14 3.63
N LEU A 241 6.76 -28.03 3.36
CA LEU A 241 5.82 -27.41 4.30
C LEU A 241 5.68 -28.32 5.51
N LEU A 242 5.85 -27.76 6.71
CA LEU A 242 5.55 -28.43 7.96
C LEU A 242 4.29 -27.76 8.55
N PRO A 243 3.12 -28.40 8.44
CA PRO A 243 1.89 -27.88 9.03
C PRO A 243 2.06 -27.69 10.53
N LEU A 244 1.76 -26.49 11.03
CA LEU A 244 1.74 -26.16 12.45
C LEU A 244 0.34 -25.76 12.86
N TRP A 245 -0.27 -26.52 13.75
CA TRP A 245 -1.54 -26.10 14.33
C TRP A 245 -1.33 -25.03 15.39
N ILE A 246 -2.11 -23.95 15.31
CA ILE A 246 -2.08 -22.85 16.29
C ILE A 246 -3.39 -22.83 17.09
N PRO A 247 -3.34 -22.96 18.44
CA PRO A 247 -4.51 -22.82 19.30
C PRO A 247 -4.98 -21.36 19.39
N GLY A 248 -6.22 -21.18 19.85
CA GLY A 248 -6.77 -19.88 20.22
C GLY A 248 -7.90 -19.39 19.32
N GLN A 249 -8.69 -18.46 19.84
CA GLN A 249 -9.91 -17.97 19.19
C GLN A 249 -9.61 -17.24 17.87
N VAL A 250 -8.52 -16.47 17.82
CA VAL A 250 -8.09 -15.79 16.58
C VAL A 250 -7.80 -16.81 15.49
N ALA A 251 -6.93 -17.80 15.76
CA ALA A 251 -6.62 -18.85 14.79
C ALA A 251 -7.87 -19.64 14.37
N ALA A 252 -8.78 -19.92 15.31
CA ALA A 252 -10.06 -20.53 14.99
C ALA A 252 -10.94 -19.68 14.06
N GLY A 253 -10.96 -18.35 14.24
CA GLY A 253 -11.68 -17.44 13.35
C GLY A 253 -11.09 -17.40 11.95
N TYR A 254 -9.76 -17.32 11.82
CA TYR A 254 -9.08 -17.42 10.52
C TYR A 254 -9.35 -18.77 9.82
N ARG A 255 -9.43 -19.88 10.56
CA ARG A 255 -9.80 -21.19 9.99
C ARG A 255 -11.24 -21.26 9.47
N ARG A 256 -12.15 -20.46 10.05
CA ARG A 256 -13.52 -20.32 9.55
C ARG A 256 -13.67 -19.31 8.42
N GLY A 257 -12.63 -18.51 8.15
CA GLY A 257 -12.68 -17.43 7.18
C GLY A 257 -13.33 -16.15 7.71
N ASP A 258 -13.39 -15.96 9.03
CA ASP A 258 -14.02 -14.76 9.63
C ASP A 258 -13.35 -13.44 9.16
N ASN A 259 -12.11 -13.52 8.64
CA ASN A 259 -11.31 -12.42 8.08
C ASN A 259 -11.53 -12.15 6.58
N THR A 260 -12.45 -12.87 5.93
CA THR A 260 -12.81 -12.66 4.51
C THR A 260 -14.06 -11.81 4.38
N CYS A 261 -14.34 -11.29 3.19
CA CYS A 261 -15.57 -10.57 2.90
C CYS A 261 -16.77 -11.53 2.97
N GLY A 262 -17.90 -11.04 3.47
CA GLY A 262 -19.11 -11.84 3.66
C GLY A 262 -20.19 -11.72 2.56
N GLY A 263 -19.96 -10.93 1.49
CA GLY A 263 -20.99 -10.59 0.50
C GLY A 263 -20.56 -10.68 -0.97
N GLU A 264 -21.53 -10.52 -1.87
CA GLU A 264 -21.42 -10.62 -3.35
C GLU A 264 -20.77 -9.38 -4.03
N LEU A 265 -20.26 -8.43 -3.26
CA LEU A 265 -19.67 -7.17 -3.74
C LEU A 265 -18.31 -7.40 -4.42
N PRO A 266 -17.88 -6.51 -5.34
CA PRO A 266 -16.86 -6.80 -6.33
C PRO A 266 -15.54 -7.21 -5.69
N HIS A 267 -15.14 -8.44 -6.00
CA HIS A 267 -13.83 -8.95 -5.65
C HIS A 267 -12.76 -8.30 -6.54
N GLY A 268 -11.56 -8.12 -5.99
CA GLY A 268 -10.39 -7.90 -6.83
C GLY A 268 -10.27 -9.02 -7.85
N GLU A 269 -9.68 -8.73 -8.99
CA GLU A 269 -9.53 -9.62 -10.14
C GLU A 269 -8.17 -10.33 -10.11
N ILE A 270 -7.15 -9.72 -9.47
CA ILE A 270 -5.79 -10.24 -9.49
C ILE A 270 -5.65 -11.35 -8.45
N THR A 271 -5.54 -12.58 -8.95
CA THR A 271 -5.32 -13.77 -8.11
C THR A 271 -3.94 -13.76 -7.46
N TRP A 272 -3.79 -14.52 -6.37
CA TRP A 272 -2.49 -14.70 -5.70
C TRP A 272 -1.41 -15.23 -6.67
N ALA A 273 -1.76 -16.22 -7.49
CA ALA A 273 -0.83 -16.80 -8.47
C ALA A 273 -0.35 -15.78 -9.50
N GLN A 274 -1.27 -14.98 -10.07
CA GLN A 274 -0.94 -13.91 -11.02
C GLN A 274 -0.06 -12.84 -10.36
N TRP A 275 -0.39 -12.42 -9.14
CA TRP A 275 0.40 -11.44 -8.40
C TRP A 275 1.82 -11.94 -8.12
N VAL A 276 1.98 -13.19 -7.68
CA VAL A 276 3.30 -13.80 -7.46
C VAL A 276 4.08 -13.87 -8.77
N GLN A 277 3.44 -14.35 -9.84
CA GLN A 277 4.07 -14.44 -11.16
C GLN A 277 4.58 -13.08 -11.63
N GLN A 278 3.74 -12.03 -11.59
CA GLN A 278 4.14 -10.67 -11.96
C GLN A 278 5.27 -10.12 -11.08
N SER A 279 5.18 -10.33 -9.76
CA SER A 279 6.15 -9.85 -8.78
C SER A 279 7.54 -10.48 -8.94
N TYR A 280 7.62 -11.73 -9.40
CA TYR A 280 8.88 -12.47 -9.53
C TYR A 280 9.37 -12.67 -10.97
N GLN A 281 8.52 -12.58 -11.99
CA GLN A 281 8.97 -12.52 -13.39
C GLN A 281 9.64 -11.18 -13.75
N SER A 282 9.25 -10.10 -13.06
CA SER A 282 9.90 -8.78 -13.16
C SER A 282 11.34 -8.75 -12.62
N SER A 283 11.80 -9.86 -12.01
CA SER A 283 13.18 -10.05 -11.57
C SER A 283 13.82 -11.18 -12.37
N PRO A 284 14.71 -10.92 -13.34
CA PRO A 284 15.41 -12.01 -14.00
C PRO A 284 16.19 -12.83 -12.96
N PRO A 285 16.30 -14.15 -13.12
CA PRO A 285 17.17 -14.95 -12.26
C PRO A 285 18.58 -14.36 -12.36
N THR A 286 19.16 -14.00 -11.22
CA THR A 286 20.56 -13.57 -11.16
C THR A 286 21.45 -14.76 -11.46
N GLN A 287 21.56 -15.15 -12.73
CA GLN A 287 22.65 -15.96 -13.25
C GLN A 287 23.91 -15.08 -13.35
N THR A 288 24.43 -14.59 -12.23
CA THR A 288 25.78 -14.03 -12.20
C THR A 288 26.39 -14.18 -10.81
N ARG A 289 26.68 -15.43 -10.42
CA ARG A 289 27.75 -15.69 -9.44
C ARG A 289 28.52 -16.99 -9.66
N VAL A 290 28.11 -17.85 -10.60
CA VAL A 290 28.85 -19.06 -10.94
C VAL A 290 29.84 -18.83 -12.10
N ALA A 291 29.56 -17.90 -13.03
CA ALA A 291 30.48 -17.59 -14.13
C ALA A 291 31.76 -16.85 -13.66
N GLN A 292 31.64 -15.94 -12.69
CA GLN A 292 32.80 -15.19 -12.17
C GLN A 292 33.76 -16.03 -11.29
N LEU A 293 33.36 -17.25 -10.88
CA LEU A 293 34.23 -18.18 -10.16
C LEU A 293 35.00 -19.12 -11.11
N LYS A 294 34.54 -19.29 -12.36
CA LYS A 294 35.26 -20.09 -13.36
C LYS A 294 36.40 -19.31 -14.01
N ASP A 295 36.22 -18.01 -14.30
CA ASP A 295 37.29 -17.17 -14.87
C ASP A 295 38.46 -16.91 -13.89
N LYS A 296 38.18 -16.88 -12.58
CA LYS A 296 39.26 -16.72 -11.57
C LYS A 296 40.13 -17.96 -11.38
N ARG A 297 39.71 -19.14 -11.86
CA ARG A 297 40.53 -20.36 -11.85
C ARG A 297 41.31 -20.58 -13.14
N ALA A 298 40.88 -20.00 -14.27
CA ALA A 298 41.60 -20.11 -15.54
C ALA A 298 42.83 -19.17 -15.64
N ASN A 299 42.82 -18.04 -14.93
CA ASN A 299 43.93 -17.07 -14.91
C ASN A 299 44.96 -17.29 -13.77
N ARG A 300 45.06 -18.51 -13.24
CA ARG A 300 45.99 -18.87 -12.15
C ARG A 300 46.84 -20.11 -12.46
N VAL A 301 47.07 -20.39 -13.74
CA VAL A 301 48.07 -21.37 -14.22
C VAL A 301 49.10 -20.61 -15.05
#